data_AF-A0A4R3HD28-F1
#
_entry.id   AF-A0A4R3HD28-F1
#
_cell.length_a   1.000
_cell.length_b   1.000
_cell.length_c   1.000
_cell.angle_alpha   90.00
_cell.angle_beta   90.00
_cell.angle_gamma   90.00
#
_symmetry.space_group_name_H-M   'P 1'
#
loop_
_entity.id
_entity.type
_entity.pdbx_description
1 polymer ?
#
loop_
_entity_poly.entity_id
_entity_poly.type
_entity_poly.pdbx_seq_one_letter_code
_entity_poly.pdbx_strand_id
1 'polypeptide(L)'
;MQALRTAATGMSAQQLNVEVISNNIANMNTVGFKRQRAEFQDLIYQTIERAGSQSSSDGNVVPTGVQIGGGVKAGSVYRIHEQGTPTMTNNEFDVAIQGKGFLQILLPSGETAYTRAGNFSTNDQGQIVTEDGYTVQPGITIPQNAVSTTISKTGLVQVKLDGDPTPQTVGQIELANFMNEGGLEAIGDNMFMETAASGAANIAAPGQPGFGTLLQNYTEASNVDSVSEITALIVAQRAYEMNSKVITTADQMLQATSNLRS
;
A
#
# COMPACT_ATOMS: atom_id res chain seq x y z
N MET A 1 -30.37 -20.81 2.93
CA MET A 1 -29.39 -21.81 3.40
C MET A 1 -28.13 -21.11 3.88
N GLN A 2 -27.58 -21.49 5.05
CA GLN A 2 -26.35 -20.89 5.60
C GLN A 2 -25.16 -21.04 4.62
N ALA A 3 -25.05 -22.20 3.97
CA ALA A 3 -23.99 -22.51 3.01
C ALA A 3 -23.91 -21.52 1.84
N LEU A 4 -25.06 -21.07 1.31
CA LEU A 4 -25.10 -20.06 0.24
C LEU A 4 -24.55 -18.70 0.70
N ARG A 5 -24.84 -18.30 1.95
CA ARG A 5 -24.32 -17.03 2.50
C ARG A 5 -22.81 -17.11 2.74
N THR A 6 -22.34 -18.22 3.33
CA THR A 6 -20.91 -18.47 3.54
C THR A 6 -20.16 -18.46 2.20
N ALA A 7 -20.68 -19.15 1.18
CA ALA A 7 -20.08 -19.17 -0.15
C ALA A 7 -20.10 -17.78 -0.83
N ALA A 8 -21.21 -17.03 -0.72
CA ALA A 8 -21.32 -15.67 -1.28
C ALA A 8 -20.32 -14.70 -0.65
N THR A 9 -20.19 -14.71 0.68
CA THR A 9 -19.19 -13.89 1.38
C THR A 9 -17.75 -14.31 1.03
N GLY A 10 -17.51 -15.62 0.88
CA GLY A 10 -16.24 -16.15 0.40
C GLY A 10 -15.88 -15.71 -1.02
N MET A 11 -16.84 -15.70 -1.95
CA MET A 11 -16.61 -15.19 -3.31
C MET A 11 -16.29 -13.70 -3.31
N SER A 12 -17.04 -12.88 -2.57
CA SER A 12 -16.79 -11.43 -2.48
C SER A 12 -15.41 -11.14 -1.88
N ALA A 13 -15.00 -11.89 -0.86
CA ALA A 13 -13.65 -11.78 -0.30
C ALA A 13 -12.57 -12.13 -1.33
N GLN A 14 -12.73 -13.22 -2.08
CA GLN A 14 -11.76 -13.59 -3.12
C GLN A 14 -11.76 -12.62 -4.30
N GLN A 15 -12.90 -12.04 -4.66
CA GLN A 15 -12.97 -10.99 -5.67
C GLN A 15 -12.13 -9.77 -5.26
N LEU A 16 -12.31 -9.28 -4.03
CA LEU A 16 -11.48 -8.17 -3.52
C LEU A 16 -9.99 -8.54 -3.51
N ASN A 17 -9.65 -9.78 -3.15
CA ASN A 17 -8.26 -10.25 -3.17
C ASN A 17 -7.68 -10.23 -4.60
N VAL A 18 -8.45 -10.69 -5.59
CA VAL A 18 -8.07 -10.63 -7.01
C VAL A 18 -7.87 -9.18 -7.47
N GLU A 19 -8.76 -8.26 -7.08
CA GLU A 19 -8.66 -6.83 -7.42
C GLU A 19 -7.39 -6.20 -6.84
N VAL A 20 -7.07 -6.47 -5.57
CA VAL A 20 -5.86 -5.97 -4.90
C VAL A 20 -4.59 -6.53 -5.54
N ILE A 21 -4.52 -7.84 -5.78
CA ILE A 21 -3.37 -8.47 -6.44
C ILE A 21 -3.20 -7.94 -7.87
N SER A 22 -4.30 -7.76 -8.60
CA SER A 22 -4.26 -7.20 -9.95
C SER A 22 -3.72 -5.77 -9.96
N ASN A 23 -4.11 -4.95 -8.97
CA ASN A 23 -3.56 -3.61 -8.80
C ASN A 23 -2.07 -3.62 -8.48
N ASN A 24 -1.61 -4.54 -7.62
CA ASN A 24 -0.18 -4.72 -7.32
C ASN A 24 0.61 -5.06 -8.58
N ILE A 25 0.15 -6.02 -9.37
CA ILE A 25 0.81 -6.45 -10.62
C ILE A 25 0.88 -5.28 -11.61
N ALA A 26 -0.22 -4.52 -11.77
CA ALA A 26 -0.25 -3.37 -12.67
C ALA A 26 0.77 -2.29 -12.27
N ASN A 27 0.99 -2.09 -10.97
CA ASN A 27 1.88 -1.06 -10.43
C ASN A 27 3.29 -1.57 -10.08
N MET A 28 3.72 -2.70 -10.66
CA MET A 28 5.05 -3.27 -10.37
C MET A 28 6.21 -2.42 -10.86
N ASN A 29 6.00 -1.62 -11.90
CA ASN A 29 7.02 -0.73 -12.46
C ASN A 29 6.84 0.72 -12.01
N THR A 30 5.82 1.00 -11.20
CA THR A 30 5.55 2.35 -10.72
C THR A 30 6.55 2.70 -9.61
N VAL A 31 7.29 3.79 -9.79
CA VAL A 31 8.32 4.26 -8.86
C VAL A 31 7.70 4.61 -7.51
N GLY A 32 8.28 4.09 -6.42
CA GLY A 32 7.83 4.35 -5.06
C GLY A 32 6.52 3.65 -4.66
N PHE A 33 5.94 2.79 -5.51
CA PHE A 33 4.70 2.07 -5.20
C PHE A 33 4.90 1.06 -4.06
N LYS A 34 3.87 0.96 -3.20
CA LYS A 34 3.83 0.03 -2.08
C LYS A 34 2.68 -0.95 -2.24
N ARG A 35 3.03 -2.24 -2.26
CA ARG A 35 2.13 -3.37 -2.33
C ARG A 35 1.00 -3.25 -1.32
N GLN A 36 -0.22 -3.51 -1.78
CA GLN A 36 -1.41 -3.62 -0.95
C GLN A 36 -1.69 -5.07 -0.61
N ARG A 37 -2.26 -5.30 0.57
CA ARG A 37 -2.71 -6.61 1.03
C ARG A 37 -4.11 -6.51 1.62
N ALA A 38 -5.00 -7.38 1.15
CA ALA A 38 -6.32 -7.56 1.75
C ALA A 38 -6.21 -8.52 2.94
N GLU A 39 -6.73 -8.10 4.09
CA GLU A 39 -6.95 -8.97 5.25
C GLU A 39 -8.43 -9.26 5.42
N PHE A 40 -8.72 -10.48 5.85
CA PHE A 40 -10.07 -10.98 6.03
C PHE A 40 -10.28 -11.44 7.47
N GLN A 41 -11.51 -11.25 7.96
CA GLN A 41 -11.91 -11.65 9.31
C GLN A 41 -13.11 -12.59 9.23
N ASP A 42 -13.18 -13.55 10.12
CA ASP A 42 -14.36 -14.40 10.24
C ASP A 42 -15.57 -13.62 10.75
N LEU A 43 -16.76 -14.14 10.43
CA LEU A 43 -18.04 -13.62 10.91
C LEU A 43 -18.54 -14.42 12.11
N ILE A 44 -19.38 -13.78 12.93
CA ILE A 44 -19.93 -14.32 14.17
C ILE A 44 -20.45 -15.75 13.99
N TYR A 45 -20.09 -16.61 14.95
CA TYR A 45 -20.53 -17.99 15.03
C TYR A 45 -21.95 -18.10 15.59
N GLN A 46 -22.82 -18.83 14.91
CA GLN A 46 -24.11 -19.24 15.47
C GLN A 46 -23.93 -20.52 16.28
N THR A 47 -24.20 -20.45 17.59
CA THR A 47 -24.18 -21.62 18.47
C THR A 47 -25.57 -22.25 18.47
N ILE A 48 -25.70 -23.43 17.86
CA ILE A 48 -26.98 -24.17 17.80
C ILE A 48 -27.17 -24.98 19.07
N GLU A 49 -26.09 -25.57 19.60
CA GLU A 49 -26.05 -26.23 20.90
C GLU A 49 -24.81 -25.79 21.66
N ARG A 50 -24.99 -25.34 22.91
CA ARG A 50 -23.87 -25.05 23.81
C ARG A 50 -23.37 -26.36 24.41
N ALA A 51 -22.06 -26.60 24.31
CA ALA A 51 -21.39 -27.66 25.06
C ALA A 51 -21.71 -27.48 26.56
N GLY A 52 -22.16 -28.55 27.22
CA GLY A 52 -22.57 -28.47 28.63
C GLY A 52 -24.07 -28.25 28.89
N SER A 53 -24.92 -28.15 27.88
CA SER A 53 -26.38 -28.11 28.08
C SER A 53 -26.95 -29.48 28.47
N GLN A 54 -27.94 -29.51 29.37
CA GLN A 54 -28.65 -30.74 29.76
C GLN A 54 -29.65 -31.12 28.68
N SER A 55 -29.45 -32.26 28.02
CA SER A 55 -30.29 -32.73 26.90
C SER A 55 -31.57 -33.44 27.38
N SER A 56 -31.66 -33.81 28.66
CA SER A 56 -32.77 -34.62 29.18
C SER A 56 -32.98 -34.39 30.68
N SER A 57 -34.18 -34.69 31.18
CA SER A 57 -34.51 -34.69 32.62
C SER A 57 -33.71 -35.72 33.47
N ASP A 58 -32.87 -36.54 32.84
CA ASP A 58 -31.99 -37.55 33.45
C ASP A 58 -30.50 -37.12 33.51
N GLY A 59 -30.16 -35.85 33.28
CA GLY A 59 -28.82 -35.33 33.59
C GLY A 59 -27.72 -35.64 32.57
N ASN A 60 -28.05 -36.13 31.37
CA ASN A 60 -27.08 -36.29 30.29
C ASN A 60 -26.65 -34.92 29.73
N VAL A 61 -25.35 -34.68 29.75
CA VAL A 61 -24.71 -33.43 29.30
C VAL A 61 -24.24 -33.59 27.86
N VAL A 62 -24.54 -32.63 26.99
CA VAL A 62 -24.05 -32.63 25.60
C VAL A 62 -22.52 -32.40 25.59
N PRO A 63 -21.70 -33.37 25.12
CA PRO A 63 -20.24 -33.29 25.23
C PRO A 63 -19.58 -32.39 24.17
N THR A 64 -20.23 -32.12 23.04
CA THR A 64 -19.71 -31.26 21.96
C THR A 64 -20.80 -30.31 21.47
N GLY A 65 -20.56 -29.00 21.55
CA GLY A 65 -21.48 -28.00 21.01
C GLY A 65 -21.36 -27.88 19.49
N VAL A 66 -22.45 -27.52 18.82
CA VAL A 66 -22.44 -27.24 17.37
C VAL A 66 -22.35 -25.73 17.15
N GLN A 67 -21.23 -25.29 16.57
CA GLN A 67 -21.03 -23.90 16.13
C GLN A 67 -20.88 -23.85 14.62
N ILE A 68 -21.65 -22.97 13.97
CA ILE A 68 -21.56 -22.75 12.52
C ILE A 68 -21.05 -21.33 12.27
N GLY A 69 -19.95 -21.21 11.54
CA GLY A 69 -19.35 -19.93 11.17
C GLY A 69 -20.24 -19.12 10.23
N GLY A 70 -20.28 -17.80 10.44
CA GLY A 70 -21.12 -16.88 9.68
C GLY A 70 -20.61 -16.56 8.26
N GLY A 71 -19.39 -16.98 7.92
CA GLY A 71 -18.69 -16.60 6.70
C GLY A 71 -17.47 -15.73 6.98
N VAL A 72 -17.11 -14.90 6.01
CA VAL A 72 -15.92 -14.04 6.04
C VAL A 72 -16.29 -12.60 5.64
N LYS A 73 -15.61 -11.60 6.19
CA LYS A 73 -15.70 -10.21 5.74
C LYS A 73 -14.32 -9.67 5.39
N ALA A 74 -14.28 -8.69 4.49
CA ALA A 74 -13.10 -7.86 4.30
C ALA A 74 -12.84 -7.07 5.59
N GLY A 75 -11.66 -7.24 6.17
CA GLY A 75 -11.22 -6.50 7.36
C GLY A 75 -10.67 -5.13 6.96
N SER A 76 -9.60 -5.14 6.16
CA SER A 76 -8.93 -3.93 5.69
C SER A 76 -8.04 -4.24 4.49
N VAL A 77 -7.80 -3.25 3.64
CA VAL A 77 -6.70 -3.26 2.67
C VAL A 77 -5.68 -2.24 3.12
N TYR A 78 -4.48 -2.69 3.47
CA TYR A 78 -3.39 -1.80 3.88
C TYR A 78 -2.17 -1.96 2.99
N ARG A 79 -1.33 -0.93 2.96
CA ARG A 79 -0.06 -0.93 2.24
C ARG A 79 1.06 -1.47 3.11
N ILE A 80 1.95 -2.23 2.51
CA ILE A 80 3.15 -2.75 3.16
C ILE A 80 4.30 -1.82 2.78
N HIS A 81 4.72 -0.99 3.73
CA HIS A 81 5.75 0.04 3.54
C HIS A 81 7.18 -0.50 3.66
N GLU A 82 7.42 -1.67 3.08
CA GLU A 82 8.77 -2.21 2.94
C GLU A 82 9.53 -1.46 1.83
N GLN A 83 10.84 -1.33 2.02
CA GLN A 83 11.70 -0.65 1.07
C GLN A 83 11.88 -1.51 -0.20
N GLY A 84 11.70 -0.89 -1.36
CA GLY A 84 11.99 -1.51 -2.65
C GLY A 84 13.47 -1.43 -3.02
N THR A 85 13.87 -2.17 -4.05
CA THR A 85 15.25 -2.12 -4.55
C THR A 85 15.51 -0.78 -5.27
N PRO A 86 16.60 -0.07 -4.96
CA PRO A 86 16.96 1.14 -5.71
C PRO A 86 17.43 0.77 -7.13
N THR A 87 16.87 1.43 -8.14
CA THR A 87 17.24 1.30 -9.55
C THR A 87 17.97 2.54 -10.02
N MET A 88 19.10 2.37 -10.70
CA MET A 88 19.89 3.50 -11.21
C MET A 88 19.27 4.02 -12.50
N THR A 89 18.95 5.32 -12.55
CA THR A 89 18.32 5.96 -13.71
C THR A 89 19.26 6.91 -14.48
N ASN A 90 20.38 7.29 -13.87
CA ASN A 90 21.35 8.28 -14.39
C ASN A 90 20.80 9.70 -14.56
N ASN A 91 19.60 10.01 -14.07
CA ASN A 91 19.05 11.36 -14.05
C ASN A 91 19.50 12.10 -12.78
N GLU A 92 20.02 13.32 -12.92
CA GLU A 92 20.57 14.10 -11.80
C GLU A 92 19.54 14.44 -10.73
N PHE A 93 18.27 14.56 -11.12
CA PHE A 93 17.18 14.93 -10.21
C PHE A 93 16.45 13.72 -9.61
N ASP A 94 16.77 12.51 -10.05
CA ASP A 94 16.17 11.32 -9.47
C ASP A 94 16.80 11.01 -8.12
N VAL A 95 15.95 10.86 -7.09
CA VAL A 95 16.39 10.63 -5.72
C VAL A 95 15.63 9.48 -5.07
N ALA A 96 16.36 8.46 -4.64
CA ALA A 96 15.82 7.37 -3.83
C ALA A 96 16.12 7.60 -2.35
N ILE A 97 15.17 7.24 -1.49
CA ILE A 97 15.39 7.21 -0.04
C ILE A 97 15.90 5.82 0.34
N GLN A 98 17.06 5.76 0.98
CA GLN A 98 17.56 4.56 1.62
C GLN A 98 17.19 4.56 3.10
N GLY A 99 16.13 3.82 3.45
CA GLY A 99 15.61 3.71 4.82
C GLY A 99 14.18 4.23 4.96
N LYS A 100 13.89 4.86 6.10
CA LYS A 100 12.57 5.42 6.42
C LYS A 100 12.51 6.91 6.11
N GLY A 101 11.33 7.38 5.71
CA GLY A 101 11.08 8.78 5.38
C GLY A 101 10.26 8.92 4.11
N PHE A 102 9.68 10.09 3.91
CA PHE A 102 8.92 10.48 2.74
C PHE A 102 9.38 11.86 2.28
N LEU A 103 9.38 12.06 0.96
CA LEU A 103 9.61 13.34 0.31
C LEU A 103 8.34 14.18 0.44
N GLN A 104 8.51 15.46 0.73
CA GLN A 104 7.42 16.39 0.91
C GLN A 104 7.15 17.12 -0.40
N ILE A 105 5.89 17.21 -0.80
CA ILE A 105 5.43 17.85 -2.03
C ILE A 105 4.36 18.87 -1.65
N LEU A 106 4.46 20.08 -2.19
CA LEU A 106 3.41 21.09 -2.06
C LEU A 106 2.37 20.91 -3.17
N LEU A 107 1.14 20.60 -2.80
CA LEU A 107 0.02 20.57 -3.74
C LEU A 107 -0.38 21.99 -4.16
N PRO A 108 -1.08 22.14 -5.30
CA PRO A 108 -1.67 23.41 -5.72
C PRO A 108 -2.70 23.96 -4.73
N SER A 109 -3.29 23.11 -3.89
CA SER A 109 -4.20 23.51 -2.80
C SER A 109 -3.48 24.25 -1.66
N GLY A 110 -2.15 24.17 -1.59
CA GLY A 110 -1.34 24.66 -0.48
C GLY A 110 -1.11 23.63 0.63
N GLU A 111 -1.68 22.43 0.51
CA GLU A 111 -1.43 21.31 1.44
C GLU A 111 -0.13 20.57 1.10
N THR A 112 0.47 19.92 2.08
CA THR A 112 1.67 19.09 1.88
C THR A 112 1.29 17.62 1.72
N ALA A 113 1.68 17.04 0.59
CA ALA A 113 1.67 15.61 0.33
C ALA A 113 3.03 15.00 0.62
N TYR A 114 3.01 13.68 0.78
CA TYR A 114 4.17 12.86 1.07
C TYR A 114 4.31 11.79 -0.01
N THR A 115 5.51 11.56 -0.53
CA THR A 115 5.74 10.50 -1.51
C THR A 115 7.04 9.74 -1.23
N ARG A 116 7.11 8.53 -1.78
CA ARG A 116 8.34 7.76 -1.95
C ARG A 116 8.85 7.81 -3.39
N ALA A 117 8.06 8.39 -4.30
CA ALA A 117 8.43 8.54 -5.69
C ALA A 117 9.51 9.62 -5.82
N GLY A 118 10.62 9.23 -6.45
CA GLY A 118 11.83 10.03 -6.54
C GLY A 118 12.11 10.58 -7.93
N ASN A 119 11.16 10.45 -8.87
CA ASN A 119 11.26 10.92 -10.24
C ASN A 119 10.94 12.43 -10.29
N PHE A 120 11.97 13.25 -10.15
CA PHE A 120 11.82 14.71 -10.21
C PHE A 120 12.40 15.28 -11.50
N SER A 121 11.89 16.45 -11.86
CA SER A 121 12.35 17.26 -12.97
C SER A 121 12.45 18.73 -12.54
N THR A 122 13.06 19.56 -13.37
CA THR A 122 13.15 21.00 -13.11
C THR A 122 12.18 21.76 -14.01
N ASN A 123 11.43 22.72 -13.46
CA ASN A 123 10.52 23.57 -14.24
C ASN A 123 11.24 24.79 -14.87
N ASP A 124 10.50 25.63 -15.59
CA ASP A 124 10.99 26.86 -16.25
C ASP A 124 11.62 27.89 -15.27
N GLN A 125 11.18 27.86 -14.02
CA GLN A 125 11.66 28.70 -12.92
C GLN A 125 12.87 28.10 -12.19
N GLY A 126 13.35 26.91 -12.58
CA GLY A 126 14.47 26.24 -11.91
C GLY A 126 14.08 25.47 -10.65
N GLN A 127 12.79 25.33 -10.34
CA GLN A 127 12.34 24.60 -9.16
C GLN A 127 12.28 23.10 -9.42
N ILE A 128 12.60 22.31 -8.39
CA ILE A 128 12.43 20.85 -8.43
C ILE A 128 10.95 20.52 -8.28
N VAL A 129 10.40 19.88 -9.31
CA VAL A 129 9.00 19.48 -9.39
C VAL A 129 8.85 17.99 -9.67
N THR A 130 7.72 17.42 -9.29
CA THR A 130 7.30 16.06 -9.70
C THR A 130 6.95 16.03 -11.19
N GLU A 131 6.69 14.84 -11.73
CA GLU A 131 6.20 14.67 -13.10
C GLU A 131 4.90 15.44 -13.37
N ASP A 132 4.06 15.60 -12.34
CA ASP A 132 2.82 16.39 -12.38
C ASP A 132 3.02 17.90 -12.17
N GLY A 133 4.26 18.35 -11.97
CA GLY A 133 4.59 19.76 -11.80
C GLY A 133 4.45 20.29 -10.37
N TYR A 134 4.27 19.42 -9.36
CA TYR A 134 4.18 19.85 -7.97
C TYR A 134 5.56 20.06 -7.35
N THR A 135 5.74 21.15 -6.61
CA THR A 135 7.04 21.54 -6.07
C THR A 135 7.45 20.69 -4.86
N VAL A 136 8.69 20.24 -4.83
CA VAL A 136 9.28 19.56 -3.66
C VAL A 136 9.53 20.57 -2.54
N GLN A 137 9.21 20.21 -1.30
CA GLN A 137 9.47 21.02 -0.12
C GLN A 137 10.78 20.63 0.60
N PRO A 138 11.57 21.62 1.07
CA PRO A 138 11.39 23.06 0.85
C PRO A 138 11.67 23.45 -0.61
N GLY A 139 11.04 24.53 -1.10
CA GLY A 139 11.11 24.95 -2.51
C GLY A 139 12.53 25.32 -2.95
N ILE A 140 13.28 24.33 -3.44
CA ILE A 140 14.65 24.47 -3.90
C ILE A 140 14.65 24.99 -5.34
N THR A 141 15.30 26.12 -5.57
CA THR A 141 15.39 26.76 -6.89
C THR A 141 16.82 26.70 -7.41
N ILE A 142 17.05 25.90 -8.43
CA ILE A 142 18.31 25.73 -9.12
C ILE A 142 18.51 26.91 -10.08
N PRO A 143 19.61 27.67 -9.96
CA PRO A 143 19.86 28.79 -10.86
C PRO A 143 20.23 28.29 -12.26
N GLN A 144 19.79 29.01 -13.31
CA GLN A 144 19.98 28.59 -14.72
C GLN A 144 21.45 28.52 -15.18
N ASN A 145 22.39 29.09 -14.42
CA ASN A 145 23.82 29.03 -14.68
C ASN A 145 24.52 27.83 -14.00
N ALA A 146 23.75 26.88 -13.43
CA ALA A 146 24.26 25.64 -12.87
C ALA A 146 24.69 24.67 -13.99
N VAL A 147 25.93 24.21 -13.93
CA VAL A 147 26.52 23.23 -14.87
C VAL A 147 26.20 21.79 -14.43
N SER A 148 26.13 21.54 -13.13
CA SER A 148 25.81 20.22 -12.56
C SER A 148 25.17 20.37 -11.20
N THR A 149 24.18 19.54 -10.89
CA THR A 149 23.55 19.47 -9.57
C THR A 149 23.97 18.20 -8.84
N THR A 150 24.39 18.32 -7.58
CA THR A 150 24.76 17.19 -6.73
C THR A 150 23.92 17.22 -5.45
N ILE A 151 23.30 16.09 -5.14
CA ILE A 151 22.49 15.93 -3.94
C ILE A 151 23.27 15.02 -2.98
N SER A 152 23.67 15.58 -1.84
CA SER A 152 24.38 14.84 -0.80
C SER A 152 23.44 13.86 -0.09
N LYS A 153 24.02 12.82 0.54
CA LYS A 153 23.26 11.83 1.33
C LYS A 153 22.43 12.43 2.47
N THR A 154 22.81 13.62 2.93
CA THR A 154 22.16 14.42 3.97
C THR A 154 21.07 15.35 3.44
N GLY A 155 20.76 15.30 2.14
CA GLY A 155 19.76 16.13 1.49
C GLY A 155 20.25 17.49 1.01
N LEU A 156 21.52 17.85 1.22
CA LEU A 156 22.06 19.12 0.73
C LEU A 156 22.14 19.12 -0.80
N VAL A 157 21.41 20.03 -1.43
CA VAL A 157 21.45 20.27 -2.86
C VAL A 157 22.50 21.32 -3.16
N GLN A 158 23.55 20.89 -3.85
CA GLN A 158 24.68 21.72 -4.22
C GLN A 158 24.74 21.85 -5.73
N VAL A 159 25.00 23.05 -6.22
CA VAL A 159 25.13 23.34 -7.64
C VAL A 159 26.52 23.89 -7.91
N LYS A 160 27.07 23.53 -9.06
CA LYS A 160 28.31 24.12 -9.55
C LYS A 160 27.96 25.15 -10.62
N LEU A 161 28.34 26.41 -10.40
CA LEU A 161 28.10 27.49 -11.36
C LEU A 161 29.20 27.50 -12.43
N ASP A 162 28.85 27.98 -13.62
CA ASP A 162 29.84 28.21 -14.67
C ASP A 162 30.88 29.26 -14.23
N GLY A 163 32.17 28.91 -14.28
CA GLY A 163 33.28 29.77 -13.86
C GLY A 163 33.73 29.67 -12.39
N ASP A 164 33.00 28.97 -11.50
CA ASP A 164 33.41 28.75 -10.11
C ASP A 164 33.55 27.25 -9.80
N PRO A 165 34.74 26.75 -9.41
CA PRO A 165 34.92 25.34 -9.06
C PRO A 165 34.29 24.97 -7.71
N THR A 166 33.86 25.92 -6.88
CA THR A 166 33.28 25.65 -5.55
C THR A 166 31.78 25.37 -5.62
N PRO A 167 31.30 24.22 -5.12
CA PRO A 167 29.86 23.94 -5.05
C PRO A 167 29.16 24.91 -4.09
N GLN A 168 28.10 25.58 -4.56
CA GLN A 168 27.24 26.42 -3.74
C GLN A 168 26.01 25.62 -3.28
N THR A 169 25.64 25.73 -2.00
CA THR A 169 24.47 25.04 -1.46
C THR A 169 23.22 25.89 -1.68
N VAL A 170 22.25 25.34 -2.40
CA VAL A 170 21.01 26.02 -2.80
C VAL A 170 19.87 25.75 -1.83
N GLY A 171 19.90 24.58 -1.18
CA GLY A 171 18.92 24.21 -0.17
C GLY A 171 19.15 22.79 0.35
N GLN A 172 18.24 22.33 1.20
CA GLN A 172 18.29 21.00 1.78
C GLN A 172 16.91 20.33 1.64
N ILE A 173 16.87 19.13 1.07
CA ILE A 173 15.68 18.28 1.07
C ILE A 173 15.49 17.72 2.48
N GLU A 174 14.28 17.87 3.01
CA GLU A 174 13.89 17.32 4.30
C GLU A 174 12.98 16.11 4.11
N LEU A 175 13.10 15.13 5.01
CA LEU A 175 12.25 13.96 5.02
C LEU A 175 11.22 14.06 6.12
N ALA A 176 10.01 13.60 5.83
CA ALA A 176 8.95 13.40 6.82
C ALA A 176 8.86 11.93 7.22
N ASN A 177 8.70 11.65 8.51
CA ASN A 177 8.45 10.32 9.02
C ASN A 177 7.16 10.31 9.87
N PHE A 178 6.45 9.20 9.86
CA PHE A 178 5.19 9.02 10.56
C PHE A 178 5.29 7.92 11.60
N MET A 179 4.54 8.03 12.68
CA MET A 179 4.47 6.97 13.68
C MET A 179 3.73 5.74 13.12
N ASN A 180 2.68 5.97 12.32
CA ASN A 180 1.90 4.93 11.68
C ASN A 180 1.75 5.19 10.17
N GLU A 181 2.62 4.58 9.36
CA GLU A 181 2.59 4.71 7.90
C GLU A 181 1.30 4.14 7.28
N GLY A 182 0.70 3.11 7.90
CA GLY A 182 -0.55 2.51 7.43
C GLY A 182 -1.79 3.39 7.61
N GLY A 183 -1.68 4.49 8.39
CA GLY A 183 -2.73 5.49 8.55
C GLY A 183 -2.73 6.56 7.47
N LEU A 184 -1.73 6.58 6.58
CA LEU A 184 -1.65 7.56 5.50
C LEU A 184 -2.73 7.31 4.45
N GLU A 185 -3.42 8.38 4.04
CA GLU A 185 -4.41 8.33 2.98
C GLU A 185 -3.71 8.53 1.63
N ALA A 186 -4.04 7.72 0.63
CA ALA A 186 -3.49 7.90 -0.71
C ALA A 186 -4.43 8.74 -1.56
N ILE A 187 -3.92 9.84 -2.10
CA ILE A 187 -4.70 10.82 -2.87
C ILE A 187 -4.57 10.65 -4.39
N GLY A 188 -3.75 9.70 -4.85
CA GLY A 188 -3.39 9.52 -6.26
C GLY A 188 -1.89 9.74 -6.47
N ASP A 189 -1.38 9.39 -7.65
CA ASP A 189 0.00 9.72 -8.11
C ASP A 189 1.12 9.32 -7.15
N ASN A 190 0.94 8.21 -6.42
CA ASN A 190 1.83 7.77 -5.33
C ASN A 190 2.09 8.81 -4.23
N MET A 191 1.13 9.72 -4.04
CA MET A 191 1.13 10.72 -2.99
C MET A 191 0.22 10.31 -1.84
N PHE A 192 0.65 10.69 -0.65
CA PHE A 192 0.02 10.39 0.61
C PHE A 192 -0.27 11.67 1.37
N MET A 193 -1.39 11.70 2.07
CA MET A 193 -1.80 12.78 2.95
C MET A 193 -1.82 12.30 4.40
N GLU A 194 -1.48 13.18 5.32
CA GLU A 194 -1.58 12.88 6.75
C GLU A 194 -3.03 12.76 7.20
N THR A 195 -3.29 11.84 8.12
CA THR A 195 -4.60 11.66 8.75
C THR A 195 -4.46 11.62 10.26
N ALA A 196 -5.59 11.66 10.97
CA ALA A 196 -5.60 11.44 12.41
C ALA A 196 -5.02 10.07 12.82
N ALA A 197 -5.04 9.07 11.93
CA ALA A 197 -4.51 7.73 12.19
C ALA A 197 -3.01 7.59 11.90
N SER A 198 -2.42 8.45 11.05
CA SER A 198 -0.97 8.44 10.77
C SER A 198 -0.16 9.11 11.89
N GLY A 199 -0.79 10.06 12.59
CA GLY A 199 -0.12 11.02 13.45
C GLY A 199 0.52 12.16 12.65
N ALA A 200 1.06 13.14 13.36
CA ALA A 200 1.72 14.31 12.74
C ALA A 200 3.05 13.92 12.07
N ALA A 201 3.38 14.61 10.98
CA ALA A 201 4.66 14.45 10.30
C ALA A 201 5.82 14.95 11.17
N ASN A 202 6.79 14.07 11.43
CA ASN A 202 8.07 14.47 12.01
C ASN A 202 9.05 14.78 10.87
N ILE A 203 9.46 16.04 10.76
CA ILE A 203 10.34 16.51 9.70
C ILE A 203 11.78 16.60 10.24
N ALA A 204 12.73 16.01 9.50
CA ALA A 204 14.15 16.17 9.80
C ALA A 204 15.01 16.01 8.55
N ALA A 205 16.28 16.40 8.67
CA ALA A 205 17.29 16.17 7.65
C ALA A 205 17.55 14.65 7.45
N PRO A 206 17.76 14.20 6.20
CA PRO A 206 18.22 12.85 5.90
C PRO A 206 19.51 12.48 6.65
N GLY A 207 19.60 11.23 7.12
CA GLY A 207 20.73 10.70 7.87
C GLY A 207 20.72 10.96 9.38
N GLN A 208 19.70 11.66 9.90
CA GLN A 208 19.46 11.75 11.35
C GLN A 208 18.92 10.43 11.92
N PRO A 209 19.07 10.16 13.23
CA PRO A 209 18.52 8.96 13.85
C PRO A 209 17.01 8.82 13.59
N GLY A 210 16.60 7.71 12.95
CA GLY A 210 15.21 7.45 12.57
C GLY A 210 14.83 7.87 11.14
N PHE A 211 15.73 8.53 10.41
CA PHE A 211 15.56 8.92 9.01
C PHE A 211 16.58 8.21 8.11
N GLY A 212 16.15 7.92 6.89
CA GLY A 212 16.99 7.37 5.83
C GLY A 212 17.95 8.39 5.24
N THR A 213 18.86 7.93 4.41
CA THR A 213 19.75 8.78 3.60
C THR A 213 19.25 8.89 2.17
N LEU A 214 19.60 9.96 1.47
CA LEU A 214 19.27 10.09 0.04
C LEU A 214 20.34 9.45 -0.85
N LEU A 215 19.90 8.87 -1.95
CA LEU A 215 20.73 8.37 -3.05
C LEU A 215 20.32 9.09 -4.34
N GLN A 216 21.21 9.93 -4.85
CA GLN A 216 21.03 10.62 -6.13
C GLN A 216 21.25 9.66 -7.32
N ASN A 217 20.57 9.89 -8.44
CA ASN A 217 20.58 9.08 -9.67
C ASN A 217 19.91 7.71 -9.51
N TYR A 218 19.12 7.54 -8.46
CA TYR A 218 18.38 6.32 -8.18
C TYR A 218 16.91 6.65 -7.98
N THR A 219 16.05 5.71 -8.37
CA THR A 219 14.63 5.69 -8.01
C THR A 219 14.34 4.46 -7.17
N GLU A 220 13.36 4.53 -6.27
CA GLU A 220 12.91 3.34 -5.52
C GLU A 220 11.95 2.52 -6.38
N ALA A 221 12.29 1.26 -6.69
CA ALA A 221 11.37 0.36 -7.37
C ALA A 221 10.19 -0.02 -6.47
N SER A 222 9.10 -0.49 -7.10
CA SER A 222 7.99 -1.11 -6.38
C SER A 222 8.47 -2.31 -5.55
N ASN A 223 7.88 -2.53 -4.38
CA ASN A 223 8.16 -3.71 -3.54
C ASN A 223 7.28 -4.92 -3.91
N VAL A 224 6.70 -4.92 -5.12
CA VAL A 224 5.85 -5.98 -5.63
C VAL A 224 6.71 -7.04 -6.34
N ASP A 225 6.64 -8.29 -5.88
CA ASP A 225 7.25 -9.44 -6.55
C ASP A 225 6.22 -10.13 -7.46
N SER A 226 6.46 -10.06 -8.77
CA SER A 226 5.60 -10.60 -9.82
C SER A 226 5.29 -12.08 -9.67
N VAL A 227 6.28 -12.89 -9.27
CA VAL A 227 6.11 -14.35 -9.18
C VAL A 227 5.21 -14.69 -8.00
N SER A 228 5.42 -13.99 -6.88
CA SER A 228 4.60 -14.15 -5.68
C SER A 228 3.14 -13.70 -5.92
N GLU A 229 2.94 -12.56 -6.57
CA GLU A 229 1.60 -12.03 -6.85
C GLU A 229 0.84 -12.88 -7.88
N ILE A 230 1.50 -13.36 -8.95
CA ILE A 230 0.85 -14.26 -9.93
C ILE A 230 0.44 -15.58 -9.27
N THR A 231 1.28 -16.12 -8.39
CA THR A 231 0.94 -17.33 -7.64
C THR A 231 -0.25 -17.09 -6.71
N ALA A 232 -0.26 -15.97 -5.99
CA ALA A 232 -1.38 -15.56 -5.14
C ALA A 232 -2.67 -15.35 -5.96
N LEU A 233 -2.56 -14.77 -7.15
CA LEU A 233 -3.69 -14.56 -8.07
C LEU A 233 -4.32 -15.89 -8.49
N ILE A 234 -3.51 -16.88 -8.86
CA ILE A 234 -3.99 -18.22 -9.24
C ILE A 234 -4.70 -18.89 -8.05
N VAL A 235 -4.16 -18.75 -6.84
CA VAL A 235 -4.79 -19.30 -5.63
C VAL A 235 -6.13 -18.61 -5.35
N ALA A 236 -6.18 -17.27 -5.46
CA ALA A 236 -7.41 -16.50 -5.26
C ALA A 236 -8.49 -16.84 -6.31
N GLN A 237 -8.10 -16.98 -7.58
CA GLN A 237 -9.01 -17.40 -8.66
C GLN A 237 -9.55 -18.81 -8.43
N ARG A 238 -8.70 -19.79 -8.08
CA ARG A 238 -9.16 -21.14 -7.72
C ARG A 238 -10.09 -21.13 -6.52
N ALA A 239 -9.81 -20.31 -5.51
CA ALA A 239 -10.69 -20.15 -4.35
C ALA A 239 -12.05 -19.55 -4.74
N TYR A 240 -12.08 -18.57 -5.64
CA TYR A 240 -13.33 -18.03 -6.20
C TYR A 240 -14.12 -19.10 -6.97
N GLU A 241 -13.47 -19.86 -7.85
CA GLU A 241 -14.08 -20.97 -8.60
C GLU A 241 -14.65 -22.05 -7.68
N MET A 242 -13.92 -22.42 -6.62
CA MET A 242 -14.39 -23.38 -5.61
C MET A 242 -15.65 -22.87 -4.90
N ASN A 243 -15.68 -21.60 -4.48
CA ASN A 243 -16.86 -21.01 -3.84
C ASN A 243 -18.07 -20.95 -4.80
N SER A 244 -17.85 -20.66 -6.09
CA SER A 244 -18.90 -20.73 -7.12
C SER A 244 -19.45 -22.15 -7.28
N LYS A 245 -18.57 -23.16 -7.24
CA LYS A 245 -18.98 -24.57 -7.28
C LYS A 245 -19.81 -24.99 -6.06
N VAL A 246 -19.56 -24.42 -4.88
CA VAL A 246 -20.40 -24.64 -3.68
C VAL A 246 -21.82 -24.09 -3.89
N ILE A 247 -21.97 -22.95 -4.56
CA ILE A 247 -23.29 -22.38 -4.86
C ILE A 247 -24.04 -23.25 -5.85
N THR A 248 -23.40 -23.66 -6.94
CA THR A 248 -24.05 -24.52 -7.95
C THR A 248 -24.47 -25.88 -7.37
N THR A 249 -23.67 -26.48 -6.50
CA THR A 249 -24.04 -27.72 -5.80
C THR A 249 -25.17 -27.51 -4.79
N ALA A 250 -25.18 -26.39 -4.07
CA ALA A 250 -26.28 -26.02 -3.19
C ALA A 250 -27.59 -25.80 -3.95
N ASP A 251 -27.55 -25.17 -5.14
CA ASP A 251 -28.70 -24.97 -6.01
C ASP A 251 -29.22 -26.30 -6.59
N GLN A 252 -28.33 -27.20 -7.00
CA GLN A 252 -28.70 -28.55 -7.44
C GLN A 252 -29.43 -29.34 -6.34
N MET A 253 -29.00 -29.22 -5.08
CA MET A 253 -29.67 -29.85 -3.93
C MET A 253 -31.07 -29.25 -3.68
N LEU A 254 -31.23 -27.94 -3.84
CA LEU A 254 -32.53 -27.27 -3.75
C LEU A 254 -33.47 -27.72 -4.87
N GLN A 255 -32.96 -27.87 -6.09
CA GLN A 255 -33.75 -28.34 -7.22
C GLN A 255 -34.19 -29.79 -7.05
N ALA A 256 -33.30 -30.67 -6.59
CA ALA A 256 -33.63 -32.07 -6.30
C ALA A 256 -34.70 -32.20 -5.21
N THR A 257 -34.62 -31.38 -4.15
CA THR A 257 -35.65 -31.35 -3.09
C THR A 257 -36.98 -30.75 -3.56
N SER A 258 -36.96 -29.78 -4.46
CA SER A 258 -38.18 -29.24 -5.09
C SER A 258 -38.90 -30.31 -5.93
N ASN A 259 -38.16 -31.12 -6.69
CA ASN A 259 -38.73 -32.18 -7.53
C ASN A 259 -39.28 -33.37 -6.71
N LEU A 260 -38.88 -33.53 -5.45
CA LEU A 260 -39.45 -34.53 -4.54
C LEU A 260 -40.80 -34.10 -3.94
N ARG A 261 -41.16 -32.81 -4.06
CA ARG A 261 -42.41 -32.25 -3.54
C ARG A 261 -43.55 -32.20 -4.57
N SER A 262 -43.29 -32.55 -5.83
CA SER A 262 -44.27 -32.70 -6.92
C SER A 262 -44.58 -34.17 -7.15
#